data_AF-A0A538GGF8-F1
#
_entry.id   AF-A0A538GGF8-F1
#
_cell.length_a   1.000
_cell.length_b   1.000
_cell.length_c   1.000
_cell.angle_alpha   90.00
_cell.angle_beta   90.00
_cell.angle_gamma   90.00
#
_symmetry.space_group_name_H-M   'P 1'
#
loop_
_entity.id
_entity.type
_entity.pdbx_description
1 polymer ?
#
loop_
_entity_poly.entity_id
_entity_poly.type
_entity_poly.pdbx_seq_one_letter_code
_entity_poly.pdbx_strand_id
1 'polypeptide(L)'
;MRPAGSTSTFNSSPTLKPASSRARAGMVTWCLRETLVYPRRRRFFTVAIRVKNTGYAHVCKRPRVASPCRTGRAREAPEEVAAVSRERRDHLDHDRAAPGAPKRSCNGTRPCVLAVADLTDRGQAFEVRPVRESKRKAWPRHSGDRRGRFYNCPAVSEAPFVHLHVHSEYSILDGACRIPGLAARAAELEMPAVSLTDHGSLAGAVQLYQEATKQGVKPLIGCEVYVADDRKAQQKGYAHLTLLAESNAGYSNLIKLASAGYLEGYYYKPRVDWELLSNHADGLVALSGCLSGRVAKAMEENRPNDAAADLDRLAQIFGRDSTYVEIQNAGLDIQQRINPMLAELAATAKLPLVATGDVHYLMHSDARAHEALLCIQSGDSLKNPDHWKFDTDQFYFKTPAEMAADFADYPEAVARTLEIAQRCNVELALGEILLPKFPLPDGRDAFDYLVELTEKGLQKRYDHATPELQERLRFELKTIKEMGFSDYFLIVWDFVAFAKRNGIQVGPGRGSAAGSLVAYCLEITDI
;
A
#
# COMPACT_ATOMS: atom_id res chain seq x y z
N MET A 1 -63.93 -22.89 -28.69
CA MET A 1 -64.80 -22.51 -29.82
C MET A 1 -64.63 -21.01 -30.12
N ARG A 2 -65.30 -20.49 -31.15
CA ARG A 2 -65.17 -19.12 -31.71
C ARG A 2 -65.89 -18.05 -30.84
N PRO A 3 -65.70 -16.72 -31.03
CA PRO A 3 -65.67 -16.02 -32.32
C PRO A 3 -64.43 -15.17 -32.63
N ALA A 4 -64.34 -14.77 -33.91
CA ALA A 4 -63.46 -13.73 -34.43
C ALA A 4 -64.20 -12.96 -35.53
N GLY A 5 -63.95 -11.65 -35.64
CA GLY A 5 -64.23 -10.80 -36.80
C GLY A 5 -62.96 -9.98 -37.10
N SER A 6 -62.53 -9.77 -38.34
CA SER A 6 -63.19 -9.03 -39.45
C SER A 6 -63.33 -7.53 -39.13
N THR A 7 -62.87 -6.58 -39.97
CA THR A 7 -62.66 -6.62 -41.43
C THR A 7 -61.40 -5.85 -41.91
N SER A 8 -61.12 -5.94 -43.21
CA SER A 8 -60.06 -5.27 -43.97
C SER A 8 -60.41 -3.87 -44.48
N THR A 9 -59.40 -3.04 -44.81
CA THR A 9 -59.43 -2.11 -45.95
C THR A 9 -58.04 -1.74 -46.48
N PHE A 10 -57.98 -1.29 -47.75
CA PHE A 10 -56.80 -0.82 -48.49
C PHE A 10 -56.38 0.62 -48.11
N ASN A 11 -55.09 1.01 -48.29
CA ASN A 11 -54.73 1.96 -49.37
C ASN A 11 -53.22 2.21 -49.65
N SER A 12 -52.95 2.51 -50.94
CA SER A 12 -51.87 3.33 -51.56
C SER A 12 -50.45 3.47 -50.97
N SER A 13 -49.49 2.90 -51.71
CA SER A 13 -48.19 3.38 -52.22
C SER A 13 -47.82 4.89 -52.12
N PRO A 14 -46.54 5.29 -52.40
CA PRO A 14 -45.24 4.67 -52.07
C PRO A 14 -44.23 5.69 -51.45
N THR A 15 -43.00 5.25 -51.14
CA THR A 15 -41.99 6.08 -50.45
C THR A 15 -41.11 6.95 -51.37
N LEU A 16 -40.95 8.23 -51.01
CA LEU A 16 -39.90 9.14 -51.50
C LEU A 16 -39.27 9.90 -50.32
N LYS A 17 -37.94 10.05 -50.31
CA LYS A 17 -37.19 10.78 -49.27
C LYS A 17 -36.88 12.21 -49.69
N PRO A 18 -36.92 13.16 -48.75
CA PRO A 18 -35.91 14.22 -48.65
C PRO A 18 -35.06 14.05 -47.37
N ALA A 19 -33.98 14.83 -47.27
CA ALA A 19 -32.99 14.72 -46.20
C ALA A 19 -33.25 15.69 -45.04
N SER A 20 -32.84 15.30 -43.82
CA SER A 20 -32.56 16.23 -42.73
C SER A 20 -31.49 15.66 -41.78
N SER A 21 -30.91 16.54 -40.97
CA SER A 21 -29.73 16.30 -40.14
C SER A 21 -29.94 15.28 -39.02
N ARG A 22 -28.90 14.49 -38.74
CA ARG A 22 -28.66 13.87 -37.42
C ARG A 22 -27.21 14.02 -37.02
N ALA A 23 -26.98 14.50 -35.81
CA ALA A 23 -25.66 14.55 -35.20
C ALA A 23 -25.14 13.13 -34.93
N ARG A 24 -23.81 12.95 -34.96
CA ARG A 24 -23.14 11.80 -34.33
C ARG A 24 -22.55 12.26 -33.01
N ALA A 25 -22.79 11.51 -31.94
CA ALA A 25 -22.14 11.74 -30.66
C ALA A 25 -20.65 11.39 -30.77
N GLY A 26 -19.78 12.30 -30.33
CA GLY A 26 -18.39 11.98 -30.04
C GLY A 26 -18.26 11.50 -28.60
N MET A 27 -17.59 10.37 -28.38
CA MET A 27 -17.14 9.98 -27.04
C MET A 27 -16.05 10.96 -26.59
N VAL A 28 -16.23 11.58 -25.43
CA VAL A 28 -15.21 12.43 -24.81
C VAL A 28 -14.67 11.72 -23.58
N THR A 29 -13.39 11.34 -23.63
CA THR A 29 -12.68 10.73 -22.51
C THR A 29 -12.43 11.78 -21.43
N TRP A 30 -12.82 11.49 -20.18
CA TRP A 30 -12.65 12.44 -19.08
C TRP A 30 -11.21 12.43 -18.56
N CYS A 31 -10.62 13.61 -18.44
CA CYS A 31 -9.30 13.82 -17.84
C CYS A 31 -9.43 14.81 -16.68
N LEU A 32 -9.31 14.32 -15.45
CA LEU A 32 -9.30 15.16 -14.25
C LEU A 32 -7.96 15.89 -14.14
N ARG A 33 -8.02 17.23 -14.11
CA ARG A 33 -6.92 18.09 -13.66
C ARG A 33 -7.35 18.82 -12.40
N GLU A 34 -6.93 18.34 -11.25
CA GLU A 34 -7.06 19.10 -10.01
C GLU A 34 -6.09 20.30 -10.01
N THR A 35 -6.54 21.42 -9.44
CA THR A 35 -5.71 22.62 -9.26
C THR A 35 -5.78 23.01 -7.79
N LEU A 36 -4.79 22.57 -6.99
CA LEU A 36 -4.73 22.82 -5.56
C LEU A 36 -4.45 24.30 -5.25
N VAL A 37 -5.37 24.94 -4.52
CA VAL A 37 -5.23 26.33 -4.05
C VAL A 37 -5.26 26.33 -2.51
N TYR A 38 -4.09 26.50 -1.89
CA TYR A 38 -3.95 26.54 -0.43
C TYR A 38 -4.18 27.95 0.15
N PRO A 39 -5.03 28.12 1.18
CA PRO A 39 -5.16 29.38 1.89
C PRO A 39 -3.97 29.61 2.84
N ARG A 40 -3.31 30.77 2.74
CA ARG A 40 -2.18 31.16 3.59
C ARG A 40 -2.62 31.83 4.89
N ARG A 41 -1.97 31.50 6.02
CA ARG A 41 -1.61 32.49 7.08
C ARG A 41 -0.63 31.94 8.14
N ARG A 42 0.67 32.23 8.00
CA ARG A 42 1.57 32.76 9.06
C ARG A 42 2.99 33.01 8.50
N ARG A 43 3.56 34.17 8.87
CA ARG A 43 4.97 34.65 8.80
C ARG A 43 5.85 34.18 7.62
N PHE A 44 6.24 35.13 6.76
CA PHE A 44 7.26 34.94 5.72
C PHE A 44 8.68 35.24 6.24
N PHE A 45 9.65 34.43 5.82
CA PHE A 45 11.03 34.87 5.62
C PHE A 45 11.29 34.94 4.10
N THR A 46 11.87 36.04 3.62
CA THR A 46 12.07 36.26 2.18
C THR A 46 13.51 35.94 1.79
N VAL A 47 13.74 34.81 1.11
CA VAL A 47 15.01 34.50 0.43
C VAL A 47 14.85 34.81 -1.06
N ALA A 48 15.57 35.81 -1.55
CA ALA A 48 15.45 36.29 -2.93
C ALA A 48 16.40 35.53 -3.88
N ILE A 49 15.89 34.52 -4.59
CA ILE A 49 16.63 33.83 -5.66
C ILE A 49 16.44 34.60 -6.98
N ARG A 50 17.55 35.10 -7.54
CA ARG A 50 17.56 36.00 -8.70
C ARG A 50 17.67 35.24 -10.02
N VAL A 51 16.54 34.71 -10.51
CA VAL A 51 16.48 34.08 -11.85
C VAL A 51 16.69 35.14 -12.93
N LYS A 52 17.77 35.04 -13.70
CA LYS A 52 17.97 35.81 -14.94
C LYS A 52 17.23 35.09 -16.07
N ASN A 53 16.12 35.67 -16.54
CA ASN A 53 15.51 35.25 -17.81
C ASN A 53 15.85 36.27 -18.89
N THR A 54 16.55 35.84 -19.95
CA THR A 54 16.88 36.66 -21.12
C THR A 54 15.73 36.62 -22.12
N GLY A 55 14.87 37.63 -22.08
CA GLY A 55 13.75 37.82 -23.03
C GLY A 55 13.83 39.18 -23.71
N TYR A 56 13.40 39.24 -24.98
CA TYR A 56 13.51 40.45 -25.82
C TYR A 56 12.69 41.63 -25.28
N ALA A 57 13.22 42.83 -25.44
CA ALA A 57 12.56 44.07 -25.03
C ALA A 57 11.69 44.66 -26.15
N HIS A 58 10.50 45.13 -25.81
CA HIS A 58 9.80 46.18 -26.57
C HIS A 58 9.39 47.31 -25.63
N VAL A 59 9.36 48.53 -26.16
CA VAL A 59 9.41 49.78 -25.38
C VAL A 59 8.08 50.53 -25.42
N CYS A 60 7.55 50.94 -24.25
CA CYS A 60 6.86 52.24 -24.16
C CYS A 60 6.84 52.90 -22.77
N LYS A 61 7.70 53.92 -22.62
CA LYS A 61 7.49 55.24 -21.99
C LYS A 61 6.41 55.41 -20.87
N ARG A 62 6.90 55.66 -19.62
CA ARG A 62 6.72 56.89 -18.77
C ARG A 62 5.29 57.41 -18.40
N PRO A 63 5.11 58.33 -17.40
CA PRO A 63 6.06 58.88 -16.42
C PRO A 63 5.61 58.85 -14.93
N ARG A 64 6.52 59.35 -14.08
CA ARG A 64 6.43 59.67 -12.64
C ARG A 64 5.27 60.61 -12.22
N VAL A 65 4.84 60.48 -10.95
CA VAL A 65 4.64 61.61 -10.00
C VAL A 65 5.22 61.18 -8.63
N ALA A 66 5.59 62.10 -7.74
CA ALA A 66 6.19 61.80 -6.44
C ALA A 66 5.91 62.88 -5.37
N SER A 67 6.27 62.57 -4.11
CA SER A 67 6.42 63.48 -2.93
C SER A 67 5.14 63.89 -2.17
N PRO A 68 5.22 64.49 -0.95
CA PRO A 68 5.73 63.84 0.28
C PRO A 68 4.91 64.21 1.57
N CYS A 69 5.49 63.94 2.77
CA CYS A 69 5.03 64.39 4.12
C CYS A 69 3.75 63.69 4.66
N ARG A 70 3.41 63.62 5.97
CA ARG A 70 3.99 63.96 7.31
C ARG A 70 3.07 63.31 8.40
N THR A 71 3.36 63.09 9.69
CA THR A 71 4.52 63.07 10.63
C THR A 71 4.09 62.27 11.89
N GLY A 72 4.98 61.73 12.75
CA GLY A 72 4.53 61.33 14.11
C GLY A 72 5.43 60.48 15.03
N ARG A 73 6.22 61.14 15.90
CA ARG A 73 6.72 60.73 17.25
C ARG A 73 6.92 59.24 17.62
N ALA A 74 8.19 58.85 17.57
CA ALA A 74 8.98 57.99 18.46
C ALA A 74 8.44 57.55 19.85
N ARG A 75 8.86 56.33 20.24
CA ARG A 75 9.39 55.98 21.59
C ARG A 75 10.49 54.89 21.43
N GLU A 76 11.56 55.01 22.21
CA GLU A 76 12.64 54.01 22.39
C GLU A 76 12.28 53.14 23.63
N ALA A 77 12.92 52.03 24.03
CA ALA A 77 14.10 51.24 23.60
C ALA A 77 13.89 49.79 24.16
N PRO A 78 14.89 48.87 24.22
CA PRO A 78 16.12 48.71 23.43
C PRO A 78 16.16 47.34 22.71
N GLU A 79 17.29 46.99 22.08
CA GLU A 79 17.53 45.68 21.46
C GLU A 79 18.40 44.77 22.35
N GLU A 80 18.10 43.47 22.39
CA GLU A 80 19.09 42.42 22.64
C GLU A 80 19.11 41.46 21.43
N VAL A 81 20.26 41.35 20.76
CA VAL A 81 20.45 40.45 19.61
C VAL A 81 21.64 39.54 19.88
N ALA A 82 21.37 38.38 20.47
CA ALA A 82 22.34 37.29 20.55
C ALA A 82 22.48 36.64 19.17
N ALA A 83 23.67 36.75 18.57
CA ALA A 83 23.98 36.08 17.32
C ALA A 83 24.22 34.58 17.56
N VAL A 84 23.50 33.71 16.83
CA VAL A 84 23.79 32.28 16.76
C VAL A 84 24.42 31.97 15.41
N SER A 85 25.62 31.38 15.46
CA SER A 85 26.42 31.00 14.29
C SER A 85 25.80 29.84 13.51
N ARG A 86 26.16 29.75 12.22
CA ARG A 86 25.92 28.55 11.42
C ARG A 86 26.85 27.43 11.87
N GLU A 87 26.29 26.35 12.38
CA GLU A 87 27.01 25.07 12.48
C GLU A 87 26.57 24.11 11.38
N ARG A 88 27.38 23.08 11.15
CA ARG A 88 27.35 22.26 9.94
C ARG A 88 26.39 21.08 10.07
N ARG A 89 25.97 20.55 8.93
CA ARG A 89 25.50 19.16 8.85
C ARG A 89 26.72 18.30 8.60
N ASP A 90 27.12 17.54 9.60
CA ASP A 90 28.03 16.42 9.40
C ASP A 90 27.19 15.13 9.34
N HIS A 91 27.49 14.29 8.35
CA HIS A 91 26.81 13.03 8.05
C HIS A 91 27.87 11.93 7.97
N LEU A 92 27.46 10.70 8.31
CA LEU A 92 28.23 9.45 8.12
C LEU A 92 29.57 9.38 8.87
N ASP A 93 29.54 8.77 10.06
CA ASP A 93 30.69 8.06 10.60
C ASP A 93 30.45 6.56 10.43
N HIS A 94 31.45 5.84 9.91
CA HIS A 94 31.51 4.37 9.91
C HIS A 94 32.41 3.93 11.07
N ASP A 95 31.85 3.20 12.05
CA ASP A 95 32.61 2.71 13.21
C ASP A 95 33.74 1.75 12.78
N ARG A 96 34.98 2.24 12.83
CA ARG A 96 36.20 1.43 12.64
C ARG A 96 36.69 0.90 13.99
N ALA A 97 36.42 -0.37 14.29
CA ALA A 97 36.89 -1.01 15.53
C ALA A 97 38.26 -1.68 15.38
N ALA A 98 39.31 -1.11 15.99
CA ALA A 98 40.62 -1.77 16.24
C ALA A 98 41.51 -0.91 17.17
N PRO A 99 42.53 -1.46 17.85
CA PRO A 99 42.73 -2.85 18.29
C PRO A 99 43.01 -2.98 19.81
N GLY A 100 42.94 -4.18 20.38
CA GLY A 100 43.34 -4.40 21.78
C GLY A 100 43.60 -5.88 22.13
N ALA A 101 44.86 -6.27 22.28
CA ALA A 101 45.26 -7.60 22.74
C ALA A 101 46.54 -7.55 23.60
N PRO A 102 46.63 -8.40 24.63
CA PRO A 102 47.90 -9.07 24.92
C PRO A 102 47.75 -10.60 25.05
N LYS A 103 48.88 -11.31 24.91
CA LYS A 103 48.99 -12.78 24.77
C LYS A 103 49.22 -13.50 26.11
N ARG A 104 48.72 -14.74 26.27
CA ARG A 104 49.33 -15.94 26.94
C ARG A 104 48.25 -17.03 27.17
N SER A 105 48.52 -18.34 27.28
CA SER A 105 49.53 -19.21 26.64
C SER A 105 49.33 -20.70 27.03
N CYS A 106 49.06 -21.57 26.04
CA CYS A 106 49.34 -23.02 25.94
C CYS A 106 48.93 -24.05 27.04
N ASN A 107 48.79 -25.31 26.57
CA ASN A 107 48.63 -26.59 27.30
C ASN A 107 47.23 -26.88 27.93
N GLY A 108 46.65 -28.08 27.78
CA GLY A 108 47.04 -29.22 26.93
C GLY A 108 46.21 -30.50 27.13
N THR A 109 46.33 -31.44 26.18
CA THR A 109 46.03 -32.90 26.25
C THR A 109 44.63 -33.45 26.60
N ARG A 110 44.23 -34.45 25.78
CA ARG A 110 43.11 -35.44 25.89
C ARG A 110 43.31 -36.43 27.07
N PRO A 111 42.37 -37.38 27.43
CA PRO A 111 41.30 -37.98 26.61
C PRO A 111 39.94 -38.30 27.31
N CYS A 112 39.10 -39.07 26.60
CA CYS A 112 37.72 -39.47 26.89
C CYS A 112 37.56 -40.57 27.97
N VAL A 113 36.33 -40.73 28.48
CA VAL A 113 35.81 -41.97 29.10
C VAL A 113 34.37 -42.21 28.62
N LEU A 114 34.01 -43.46 28.34
CA LEU A 114 32.61 -43.87 28.06
C LEU A 114 31.89 -44.22 29.37
N ALA A 115 30.57 -44.02 29.41
CA ALA A 115 29.69 -44.72 30.34
C ALA A 115 28.39 -45.13 29.63
N VAL A 116 28.18 -46.44 29.50
CA VAL A 116 26.89 -47.07 29.18
C VAL A 116 26.48 -47.86 30.41
N ALA A 117 25.24 -47.74 30.84
CA ALA A 117 24.67 -48.50 31.96
C ALA A 117 23.20 -48.82 31.66
N ASP A 118 22.73 -49.94 32.20
CA ASP A 118 21.63 -50.71 31.60
C ASP A 118 20.26 -50.50 32.25
N LEU A 119 19.25 -51.08 31.61
CA LEU A 119 17.86 -51.19 32.05
C LEU A 119 17.71 -51.85 33.43
N THR A 120 16.70 -51.41 34.20
CA THR A 120 15.89 -52.34 35.01
C THR A 120 14.43 -51.85 35.09
N ASP A 121 13.51 -52.81 34.97
CA ASP A 121 12.05 -52.57 34.92
C ASP A 121 11.40 -52.71 36.31
N ARG A 122 10.48 -51.79 36.64
CA ARG A 122 9.34 -52.01 37.55
C ARG A 122 8.16 -51.11 37.17
N GLY A 123 7.22 -51.64 36.38
CA GLY A 123 5.98 -50.94 36.05
C GLY A 123 4.98 -50.73 37.21
N GLN A 124 4.19 -49.67 37.12
CA GLN A 124 2.88 -49.53 37.77
C GLN A 124 1.88 -48.99 36.74
N ALA A 125 0.70 -49.62 36.64
CA ALA A 125 -0.33 -49.23 35.69
C ALA A 125 -1.24 -48.13 36.27
N PHE A 126 -1.63 -47.17 35.42
CA PHE A 126 -2.64 -46.16 35.74
C PHE A 126 -3.90 -46.36 34.88
N GLU A 127 -5.07 -46.43 35.51
CA GLU A 127 -6.35 -46.46 34.80
C GLU A 127 -6.63 -45.11 34.12
N VAL A 128 -6.79 -45.12 32.80
CA VAL A 128 -7.34 -43.96 32.07
C VAL A 128 -8.87 -44.06 32.04
N ARG A 129 -9.55 -43.27 32.88
CA ARG A 129 -11.02 -43.15 32.84
C ARG A 129 -11.44 -42.27 31.65
N PRO A 130 -12.46 -42.66 30.86
CA PRO A 130 -12.89 -41.88 29.70
C PRO A 130 -13.61 -40.60 30.11
N VAL A 131 -13.12 -39.46 29.64
CA VAL A 131 -13.81 -38.16 29.76
C VAL A 131 -14.88 -38.06 28.66
N ARG A 132 -16.05 -37.54 29.02
CA ARG A 132 -17.27 -37.57 28.21
C ARG A 132 -17.14 -36.83 26.86
N GLU A 133 -17.79 -37.38 25.84
CA GLU A 133 -18.02 -36.71 24.56
C GLU A 133 -18.72 -35.35 24.77
N SER A 134 -18.14 -34.28 24.20
CA SER A 134 -18.88 -33.04 23.95
C SER A 134 -19.34 -33.02 22.49
N LYS A 135 -20.64 -32.86 22.27
CA LYS A 135 -21.27 -32.98 20.94
C LYS A 135 -20.92 -31.80 20.03
N ARG A 136 -19.74 -31.84 19.39
CA ARG A 136 -19.45 -31.00 18.22
C ARG A 136 -20.44 -31.36 17.11
N LYS A 137 -21.25 -30.40 16.66
CA LYS A 137 -22.21 -30.59 15.56
C LYS A 137 -21.43 -30.96 14.29
N ALA A 138 -21.67 -32.14 13.75
CA ALA A 138 -21.13 -32.52 12.45
C ALA A 138 -21.71 -31.62 11.36
N TRP A 139 -20.84 -31.01 10.55
CA TRP A 139 -21.27 -30.27 9.36
C TRP A 139 -21.74 -31.28 8.28
N PRO A 140 -22.85 -31.05 7.58
CA PRO A 140 -23.36 -32.01 6.61
C PRO A 140 -22.38 -32.20 5.44
N ARG A 141 -22.03 -33.48 5.17
CA ARG A 141 -21.27 -33.88 3.98
C ARG A 141 -22.16 -33.74 2.74
N HIS A 142 -22.20 -32.56 2.14
CA HIS A 142 -22.85 -32.36 0.85
C HIS A 142 -22.01 -32.97 -0.28
N SER A 143 -22.31 -34.22 -0.63
CA SER A 143 -22.01 -34.78 -1.95
C SER A 143 -22.90 -34.10 -2.99
N GLY A 144 -22.42 -33.01 -3.58
CA GLY A 144 -23.16 -32.18 -4.52
C GLY A 144 -22.24 -31.52 -5.54
N ASP A 145 -22.68 -31.52 -6.80
CA ASP A 145 -21.98 -31.00 -7.97
C ASP A 145 -21.52 -29.55 -7.81
N ARG A 146 -20.21 -29.33 -7.59
CA ARG A 146 -19.59 -28.00 -7.55
C ARG A 146 -19.23 -27.48 -8.95
N ARG A 147 -20.22 -27.39 -9.86
CA ARG A 147 -20.11 -26.48 -11.02
C ARG A 147 -20.30 -25.02 -10.61
N GLY A 148 -19.40 -24.56 -9.76
CA GLY A 148 -19.16 -23.14 -9.52
C GLY A 148 -18.59 -22.48 -10.78
N ARG A 149 -18.87 -21.19 -10.97
CA ARG A 149 -18.34 -20.42 -12.10
C ARG A 149 -16.85 -20.17 -11.90
N PHE A 150 -16.02 -20.97 -12.56
CA PHE A 150 -14.65 -20.57 -12.86
C PHE A 150 -14.71 -19.30 -13.73
N TYR A 151 -14.07 -18.23 -13.28
CA TYR A 151 -13.67 -17.18 -14.22
C TYR A 151 -12.59 -17.80 -15.11
N ASN A 152 -12.92 -17.95 -16.39
CA ASN A 152 -12.11 -18.69 -17.34
C ASN A 152 -10.91 -17.82 -17.80
N CYS A 153 -9.95 -17.63 -16.89
CA CYS A 153 -8.67 -17.01 -17.21
C CYS A 153 -8.01 -17.81 -18.36
N PRO A 154 -7.54 -17.16 -19.43
CA PRO A 154 -6.80 -17.87 -20.47
C PRO A 154 -5.55 -18.51 -19.85
N ALA A 155 -5.24 -19.75 -20.23
CA ALA A 155 -4.04 -20.42 -19.78
C ALA A 155 -2.81 -19.73 -20.38
N VAL A 156 -2.18 -18.86 -19.59
CA VAL A 156 -0.83 -18.33 -19.83
C VAL A 156 0.16 -19.48 -19.63
N SER A 157 1.21 -19.55 -20.44
CA SER A 157 2.30 -20.52 -20.22
C SER A 157 2.93 -20.27 -18.85
N GLU A 158 3.16 -21.31 -18.06
CA GLU A 158 3.73 -21.12 -16.72
C GLU A 158 5.23 -20.83 -16.79
N ALA A 159 5.60 -19.55 -16.69
CA ALA A 159 6.97 -19.17 -16.37
C ALA A 159 7.39 -19.80 -15.01
N PRO A 160 8.58 -20.41 -14.87
CA PRO A 160 8.98 -21.17 -13.69
C PRO A 160 9.31 -20.31 -12.45
N PHE A 161 8.97 -19.02 -12.47
CA PHE A 161 9.39 -18.03 -11.48
C PHE A 161 8.42 -16.83 -11.41
N VAL A 162 8.30 -16.24 -10.21
CA VAL A 162 7.59 -14.97 -9.94
C VAL A 162 8.45 -14.10 -9.03
N HIS A 163 8.60 -12.81 -9.34
CA HIS A 163 9.22 -11.86 -8.41
C HIS A 163 8.34 -11.67 -7.16
N LEU A 164 8.92 -11.96 -5.99
CA LEU A 164 8.27 -11.78 -4.69
C LEU A 164 8.70 -10.49 -3.96
N HIS A 165 9.92 -9.98 -4.21
CA HIS A 165 10.46 -8.77 -3.60
C HIS A 165 10.57 -7.66 -4.66
N VAL A 166 9.69 -6.64 -4.60
CA VAL A 166 9.55 -5.60 -5.63
C VAL A 166 9.11 -4.25 -5.01
N HIS A 167 9.85 -3.20 -5.35
CA HIS A 167 9.64 -1.81 -4.92
C HIS A 167 9.07 -0.98 -6.06
N SER A 168 7.91 -0.34 -5.82
CA SER A 168 7.28 0.59 -6.75
C SER A 168 7.65 2.04 -6.46
N GLU A 169 7.09 2.94 -7.28
CA GLU A 169 7.00 4.38 -7.02
C GLU A 169 6.47 4.78 -5.61
N TYR A 170 5.87 3.84 -4.86
CA TYR A 170 5.40 4.04 -3.49
C TYR A 170 6.44 3.67 -2.40
N SER A 171 7.57 3.06 -2.77
CA SER A 171 8.81 3.11 -1.99
C SER A 171 9.44 4.48 -2.20
N ILE A 172 8.85 5.50 -1.56
CA ILE A 172 9.06 6.92 -1.90
C ILE A 172 10.54 7.33 -1.87
N LEU A 173 10.97 7.93 -2.99
CA LEU A 173 12.33 8.40 -3.31
C LEU A 173 13.37 7.30 -3.56
N ASP A 174 12.96 6.04 -3.66
CA ASP A 174 13.83 4.88 -3.75
C ASP A 174 13.38 3.99 -4.95
N GLY A 175 12.34 3.18 -4.77
CA GLY A 175 11.71 2.41 -5.84
C GLY A 175 11.21 3.24 -7.02
N ALA A 176 11.46 2.73 -8.23
CA ALA A 176 11.16 3.37 -9.51
C ALA A 176 10.20 2.56 -10.41
N CYS A 177 9.85 1.32 -10.06
CA CYS A 177 8.88 0.53 -10.84
C CYS A 177 7.52 1.21 -10.87
N ARG A 178 7.01 1.51 -12.08
CA ARG A 178 5.65 2.05 -12.26
C ARG A 178 4.64 0.90 -12.34
N ILE A 179 3.69 0.86 -11.42
CA ILE A 179 2.75 -0.28 -11.25
C ILE A 179 2.07 -0.72 -12.56
N PRO A 180 1.55 0.18 -13.45
CA PRO A 180 0.95 -0.25 -14.70
C PRO A 180 1.95 -0.91 -15.67
N GLY A 181 3.22 -0.47 -15.65
CA GLY A 181 4.30 -1.06 -16.43
C GLY A 181 4.80 -2.37 -15.84
N LEU A 182 4.86 -2.47 -14.51
CA LEU A 182 5.19 -3.69 -13.77
C LEU A 182 4.18 -4.82 -14.06
N ALA A 183 2.88 -4.51 -13.97
CA ALA A 183 1.82 -5.46 -14.31
C ALA A 183 1.85 -5.90 -15.78
N ALA A 184 2.12 -4.97 -16.71
CA ALA A 184 2.28 -5.29 -18.13
C ALA A 184 3.52 -6.14 -18.41
N ARG A 185 4.65 -5.86 -17.73
CA ARG A 185 5.90 -6.61 -17.89
C ARG A 185 5.81 -8.03 -17.32
N ALA A 186 5.09 -8.23 -16.21
CA ALA A 186 4.80 -9.57 -15.71
C ALA A 186 4.00 -10.41 -16.72
N ALA A 187 3.00 -9.81 -17.38
CA ALA A 187 2.23 -10.46 -18.44
C ALA A 187 3.07 -10.75 -19.70
N GLU A 188 3.93 -9.80 -20.11
CA GLU A 188 4.87 -9.97 -21.24
C GLU A 188 5.87 -11.11 -21.01
N LEU A 189 6.27 -11.34 -19.75
CA LEU A 189 7.19 -12.39 -19.33
C LEU A 189 6.49 -13.69 -18.91
N GLU A 190 5.18 -13.82 -19.19
CA GLU A 190 4.35 -14.99 -18.89
C GLU A 190 4.38 -15.39 -17.40
N MET A 191 4.66 -14.44 -16.50
CA MET A 191 4.63 -14.66 -15.05
C MET A 191 3.17 -14.75 -14.57
N PRO A 192 2.76 -15.83 -13.87
CA PRO A 192 1.38 -16.00 -13.43
C PRO A 192 0.96 -15.01 -12.32
N ALA A 193 1.92 -14.37 -11.66
CA ALA A 193 1.69 -13.42 -10.57
C ALA A 193 2.75 -12.30 -10.55
N VAL A 194 2.44 -11.21 -9.82
CA VAL A 194 3.33 -10.05 -9.64
C VAL A 194 3.14 -9.46 -8.24
N SER A 195 4.22 -9.21 -7.51
CA SER A 195 4.15 -8.64 -6.15
C SER A 195 4.37 -7.14 -6.08
N LEU A 196 4.03 -6.57 -4.92
CA LEU A 196 4.74 -5.42 -4.35
C LEU A 196 5.06 -5.69 -2.89
N THR A 197 6.24 -5.23 -2.46
CA THR A 197 6.74 -5.28 -1.08
C THR A 197 7.28 -3.90 -0.68
N ASP A 198 6.51 -2.84 -0.96
CA ASP A 198 6.97 -1.47 -0.77
C ASP A 198 7.43 -1.18 0.67
N HIS A 199 8.49 -0.37 0.77
CA HIS A 199 9.17 0.04 1.99
C HIS A 199 8.21 0.60 3.06
N GLY A 200 7.82 -0.24 4.03
CA GLY A 200 6.92 0.12 5.14
C GLY A 200 5.53 0.63 4.72
N SER A 201 5.09 0.35 3.50
CA SER A 201 3.96 1.01 2.85
C SER A 201 3.09 0.03 2.05
N LEU A 202 1.77 0.27 2.05
CA LEU A 202 0.79 -0.44 1.21
C LEU A 202 0.13 0.47 0.18
N ALA A 203 0.66 1.68 -0.05
CA ALA A 203 0.00 2.70 -0.86
C ALA A 203 -0.27 2.26 -2.32
N GLY A 204 0.60 1.41 -2.88
CA GLY A 204 0.42 0.82 -4.20
C GLY A 204 -0.58 -0.35 -4.28
N ALA A 205 -0.99 -0.96 -3.16
CA ALA A 205 -1.66 -2.27 -3.15
C ALA A 205 -2.99 -2.32 -3.93
N VAL A 206 -3.83 -1.27 -3.82
CA VAL A 206 -5.10 -1.18 -4.57
C VAL A 206 -4.86 -0.96 -6.06
N GLN A 207 -3.82 -0.21 -6.43
CA GLN A 207 -3.45 0.01 -7.83
C GLN A 207 -2.86 -1.25 -8.44
N LEU A 208 -1.99 -1.98 -7.73
CA LEU A 208 -1.48 -3.28 -8.14
C LEU A 208 -2.62 -4.24 -8.43
N TYR A 209 -3.57 -4.36 -7.49
CA TYR A 209 -4.73 -5.23 -7.64
C TYR A 209 -5.56 -4.87 -8.88
N GLN A 210 -5.76 -3.58 -9.16
CA GLN A 210 -6.49 -3.13 -10.35
C GLN A 210 -5.70 -3.37 -11.65
N GLU A 211 -4.41 -3.04 -11.73
CA GLU A 211 -3.65 -3.17 -12.98
C GLU A 211 -3.29 -4.63 -13.29
N ALA A 212 -2.86 -5.43 -12.30
CA ALA A 212 -2.55 -6.84 -12.51
C ALA A 212 -3.80 -7.63 -12.98
N THR A 213 -4.95 -7.40 -12.34
CA THR A 213 -6.23 -8.02 -12.74
C THR A 213 -6.64 -7.67 -14.18
N LYS A 214 -6.37 -6.44 -14.65
CA LYS A 214 -6.63 -6.05 -16.06
C LYS A 214 -5.74 -6.81 -17.06
N GLN A 215 -4.52 -7.16 -16.66
CA GLN A 215 -3.57 -7.92 -17.48
C GLN A 215 -3.74 -9.45 -17.34
N GLY A 216 -4.65 -9.93 -16.47
CA GLY A 216 -4.82 -11.36 -16.18
C GLY A 216 -3.75 -11.95 -15.25
N VAL A 217 -2.89 -11.11 -14.65
CA VAL A 217 -1.81 -11.51 -13.74
C VAL A 217 -2.31 -11.44 -12.30
N LYS A 218 -1.95 -12.42 -11.46
CA LYS A 218 -2.36 -12.45 -10.05
C LYS A 218 -1.59 -11.41 -9.21
N PRO A 219 -2.25 -10.46 -8.52
CA PRO A 219 -1.58 -9.53 -7.62
C PRO A 219 -1.19 -10.22 -6.30
N LEU A 220 0.07 -10.08 -5.88
CA LEU A 220 0.56 -10.50 -4.56
C LEU A 220 0.83 -9.25 -3.70
N ILE A 221 0.08 -9.08 -2.61
CA ILE A 221 0.19 -7.89 -1.77
C ILE A 221 1.13 -8.18 -0.60
N GLY A 222 2.22 -7.42 -0.50
CA GLY A 222 3.21 -7.48 0.58
C GLY A 222 3.67 -6.11 1.04
N CYS A 223 4.66 -6.11 1.93
CA CYS A 223 5.31 -4.94 2.50
C CYS A 223 6.68 -5.36 3.05
N GLU A 224 7.75 -4.66 2.70
CA GLU A 224 9.04 -4.84 3.37
C GLU A 224 9.07 -3.94 4.61
N VAL A 225 9.00 -4.52 5.81
CA VAL A 225 8.84 -3.78 7.06
C VAL A 225 10.17 -3.54 7.78
N TYR A 226 10.28 -2.39 8.44
CA TYR A 226 11.46 -2.02 9.23
C TYR A 226 11.36 -2.56 10.66
N VAL A 227 12.15 -3.57 11.01
CA VAL A 227 12.11 -4.27 12.31
C VAL A 227 13.15 -3.71 13.30
N ALA A 228 12.68 -3.15 14.40
CA ALA A 228 13.46 -2.76 15.57
C ALA A 228 13.19 -3.70 16.76
N ASP A 229 14.07 -3.69 17.77
CA ASP A 229 13.85 -4.48 19.00
C ASP A 229 12.88 -3.83 19.98
N ASP A 230 12.78 -2.49 19.93
CA ASP A 230 11.72 -1.68 20.52
C ASP A 230 11.33 -0.58 19.53
N ARG A 231 10.08 -0.56 19.08
CA ARG A 231 9.58 0.46 18.13
C ARG A 231 9.51 1.86 18.74
N LYS A 232 9.33 1.97 20.06
CA LYS A 232 9.14 3.22 20.81
C LYS A 232 10.48 3.89 21.14
N ALA A 233 11.55 3.10 21.28
CA ALA A 233 12.91 3.59 21.48
C ALA A 233 13.36 4.51 20.33
N GLN A 234 13.75 5.75 20.68
CA GLN A 234 14.30 6.75 19.74
C GLN A 234 15.77 6.47 19.38
N GLN A 235 16.11 5.20 19.14
CA GLN A 235 17.44 4.74 18.76
C GLN A 235 17.53 4.61 17.24
N LYS A 236 18.72 4.87 16.68
CA LYS A 236 19.04 4.54 15.29
C LYS A 236 19.22 3.02 15.16
N GLY A 237 18.77 2.48 14.03
CA GLY A 237 18.79 1.05 13.77
C GLY A 237 17.39 0.52 13.44
N TYR A 238 17.38 -0.36 12.45
CA TYR A 238 16.31 -1.26 12.06
C TYR A 238 16.95 -2.31 11.13
N ALA A 239 16.23 -3.39 10.88
CA ALA A 239 16.53 -4.33 9.81
C ALA A 239 15.30 -4.45 8.89
N HIS A 240 15.48 -5.00 7.70
CA HIS A 240 14.39 -5.23 6.76
C HIS A 240 13.78 -6.63 6.98
N LEU A 241 12.50 -6.80 6.65
CA LEU A 241 11.80 -8.09 6.68
C LEU A 241 10.69 -8.10 5.62
N THR A 242 10.76 -9.05 4.69
CA THR A 242 9.85 -9.15 3.54
C THR A 242 8.59 -9.91 3.96
N LEU A 243 7.43 -9.24 3.98
CA LEU A 243 6.15 -9.87 4.35
C LEU A 243 5.17 -9.90 3.19
N LEU A 244 4.51 -11.03 2.97
CA LEU A 244 3.46 -11.24 1.96
C LEU A 244 2.16 -11.66 2.65
N ALA A 245 1.01 -11.16 2.17
CA ALA A 245 -0.29 -11.60 2.65
C ALA A 245 -0.68 -12.94 1.99
N GLU A 246 -0.74 -14.01 2.79
CA GLU A 246 -1.26 -15.30 2.33
C GLU A 246 -2.78 -15.25 2.12
N SER A 247 -3.48 -14.40 2.89
CA SER A 247 -4.94 -14.27 2.86
C SER A 247 -5.42 -12.86 3.19
N ASN A 248 -6.73 -12.61 3.07
CA ASN A 248 -7.38 -11.40 3.57
C ASN A 248 -7.13 -11.11 5.06
N ALA A 249 -6.89 -12.13 5.90
CA ALA A 249 -6.48 -11.94 7.30
C ALA A 249 -5.07 -11.35 7.37
N GLY A 250 -4.15 -11.91 6.58
CA GLY A 250 -2.80 -11.38 6.38
C GLY A 250 -2.81 -9.93 5.87
N TYR A 251 -3.61 -9.63 4.84
CA TYR A 251 -3.75 -8.26 4.33
C TYR A 251 -4.26 -7.27 5.40
N SER A 252 -5.24 -7.68 6.21
CA SER A 252 -5.69 -6.90 7.37
C SER A 252 -4.57 -6.69 8.40
N ASN A 253 -3.69 -7.68 8.59
CA ASN A 253 -2.55 -7.60 9.48
C ASN A 253 -1.40 -6.73 8.91
N LEU A 254 -1.10 -6.78 7.61
CA LEU A 254 -0.17 -5.84 6.98
C LEU A 254 -0.64 -4.39 7.13
N ILE A 255 -1.95 -4.13 6.98
CA ILE A 255 -2.54 -2.80 7.23
C ILE A 255 -2.26 -2.35 8.66
N LYS A 256 -2.45 -3.22 9.66
CA LYS A 256 -2.18 -2.89 11.08
C LYS A 256 -0.69 -2.62 11.31
N LEU A 257 0.19 -3.47 10.78
CA LEU A 257 1.65 -3.35 10.91
C LEU A 257 2.17 -2.04 10.31
N ALA A 258 1.79 -1.72 9.07
CA ALA A 258 2.14 -0.44 8.44
C ALA A 258 1.56 0.77 9.22
N SER A 259 0.28 0.71 9.62
CA SER A 259 -0.34 1.79 10.40
C SER A 259 0.36 2.03 11.74
N ALA A 260 0.63 0.97 12.50
CA ALA A 260 1.33 1.06 13.79
C ALA A 260 2.80 1.50 13.62
N GLY A 261 3.45 1.11 12.51
CA GLY A 261 4.77 1.61 12.15
C GLY A 261 4.81 3.12 12.00
N TYR A 262 3.79 3.73 11.39
CA TYR A 262 3.65 5.19 11.28
C TYR A 262 3.13 5.88 12.55
N LEU A 263 2.24 5.25 13.33
CA LEU A 263 1.58 5.86 14.48
C LEU A 263 2.34 5.71 15.81
N GLU A 264 3.05 4.60 16.02
CA GLU A 264 3.76 4.27 17.26
C GLU A 264 5.28 4.18 17.07
N GLY A 265 5.73 3.60 15.96
CA GLY A 265 7.14 3.20 15.76
C GLY A 265 8.00 4.16 14.94
N TYR A 266 7.43 5.28 14.49
CA TYR A 266 8.09 6.15 13.53
C TYR A 266 9.27 6.91 14.15
N TYR A 267 10.42 6.86 13.47
CA TYR A 267 11.60 7.66 13.82
C TYR A 267 12.20 8.31 12.56
N TYR A 268 13.08 7.59 11.85
CA TYR A 268 13.48 7.93 10.47
C TYR A 268 12.69 7.13 9.41
N LYS A 269 12.07 6.02 9.83
CA LYS A 269 11.25 5.10 9.04
C LYS A 269 10.08 4.62 9.93
N PRO A 270 8.98 4.10 9.36
CA PRO A 270 7.89 3.48 10.12
C PRO A 270 8.31 2.08 10.61
N ARG A 271 8.61 1.92 11.91
CA ARG A 271 9.18 0.66 12.43
C ARG A 271 8.16 -0.19 13.18
N VAL A 272 8.27 -1.50 13.02
CA VAL A 272 7.59 -2.49 13.85
C VAL A 272 8.60 -3.19 14.76
N ASP A 273 8.11 -3.93 15.75
CA ASP A 273 8.92 -4.76 16.63
C ASP A 273 8.30 -6.14 16.81
N TRP A 274 8.99 -7.00 17.54
CA TRP A 274 8.63 -8.39 17.77
C TRP A 274 7.28 -8.57 18.48
N GLU A 275 6.82 -7.58 19.27
CA GLU A 275 5.48 -7.57 19.87
C GLU A 275 4.41 -7.38 18.79
N LEU A 276 4.56 -6.35 17.93
CA LEU A 276 3.61 -6.10 16.85
C LEU A 276 3.57 -7.25 15.83
N LEU A 277 4.75 -7.77 15.46
CA LEU A 277 4.85 -8.90 14.53
C LEU A 277 4.14 -10.14 15.09
N SER A 278 4.39 -10.52 16.34
CA SER A 278 3.73 -11.66 17.00
C SER A 278 2.20 -11.49 17.08
N ASN A 279 1.72 -10.29 17.40
CA ASN A 279 0.28 -10.00 17.46
C ASN A 279 -0.42 -9.98 16.09
N HIS A 280 0.33 -9.90 14.98
CA HIS A 280 -0.19 -9.73 13.62
C HIS A 280 0.41 -10.71 12.60
N ALA A 281 0.94 -11.85 13.03
CA ALA A 281 1.55 -12.85 12.14
C ALA A 281 0.54 -13.68 11.33
N ASP A 282 -0.72 -13.79 11.80
CA ASP A 282 -1.72 -14.66 11.19
C ASP A 282 -2.00 -14.31 9.71
N GLY A 283 -1.99 -15.34 8.86
CA GLY A 283 -2.15 -15.20 7.41
C GLY A 283 -1.00 -14.51 6.69
N LEU A 284 0.18 -14.36 7.29
CA LEU A 284 1.38 -13.81 6.63
C LEU A 284 2.41 -14.90 6.29
N VAL A 285 3.08 -14.69 5.16
CA VAL A 285 4.33 -15.35 4.80
C VAL A 285 5.48 -14.37 5.01
N ALA A 286 6.54 -14.82 5.66
CA ALA A 286 7.76 -14.04 5.90
C ALA A 286 8.95 -14.64 5.15
N LEU A 287 9.70 -13.79 4.44
CA LEU A 287 11.01 -14.10 3.90
C LEU A 287 12.07 -13.39 4.77
N SER A 288 13.25 -13.97 4.94
CA SER A 288 14.25 -13.48 5.92
C SER A 288 14.83 -12.08 5.68
N GLY A 289 14.50 -11.44 4.55
CA GLY A 289 14.92 -10.10 4.19
C GLY A 289 16.14 -10.08 3.26
N CYS A 290 16.34 -8.91 2.64
CA CYS A 290 17.49 -8.56 1.83
C CYS A 290 18.80 -8.48 2.66
N LEU A 291 19.88 -7.94 2.09
CA LEU A 291 21.14 -7.66 2.83
C LEU A 291 20.93 -6.80 4.10
N SER A 292 19.91 -5.93 4.11
CA SER A 292 19.53 -5.14 5.30
C SER A 292 18.68 -5.91 6.32
N GLY A 293 18.34 -7.18 6.04
CA GLY A 293 17.66 -8.10 6.95
C GLY A 293 18.61 -8.72 7.99
N ARG A 294 18.07 -9.10 9.15
CA ARG A 294 18.90 -9.54 10.30
C ARG A 294 19.71 -10.79 10.01
N VAL A 295 19.11 -11.77 9.34
CA VAL A 295 19.74 -13.06 9.04
C VAL A 295 20.92 -12.88 8.08
N ALA A 296 20.73 -12.13 7.00
CA ALA A 296 21.79 -11.81 6.03
C ALA A 296 22.92 -10.99 6.66
N LYS A 297 22.59 -9.94 7.41
CA LYS A 297 23.57 -9.10 8.11
C LYS A 297 24.37 -9.86 9.17
N ALA A 298 23.72 -10.75 9.94
CA ALA A 298 24.41 -11.60 10.90
C ALA A 298 25.34 -12.60 10.20
N MET A 299 25.02 -13.10 9.00
CA MET A 299 25.94 -13.90 8.18
C MET A 299 27.11 -13.08 7.63
N GLU A 300 26.86 -11.86 7.14
CA GLU A 300 27.90 -10.93 6.67
C GLU A 300 28.97 -10.65 7.76
N GLU A 301 28.50 -10.37 8.97
CA GLU A 301 29.30 -10.08 10.17
C GLU A 301 29.92 -11.34 10.81
N ASN A 302 29.75 -12.51 10.20
CA ASN A 302 30.25 -13.80 10.69
C ASN A 302 29.73 -14.19 12.09
N ARG A 303 28.42 -13.94 12.32
CA ARG A 303 27.65 -14.27 13.54
C ARG A 303 26.56 -15.32 13.26
N PRO A 304 26.90 -16.55 12.82
CA PRO A 304 25.92 -17.55 12.38
C PRO A 304 24.94 -18.00 13.47
N ASN A 305 25.35 -17.98 14.75
CA ASN A 305 24.47 -18.28 15.88
C ASN A 305 23.32 -17.27 16.00
N ASP A 306 23.59 -16.00 15.75
CA ASP A 306 22.61 -14.92 15.85
C ASP A 306 21.67 -14.95 14.63
N ALA A 307 22.21 -15.25 13.45
CA ALA A 307 21.41 -15.51 12.24
C ALA A 307 20.43 -16.67 12.45
N ALA A 308 20.87 -17.75 13.11
CA ALA A 308 20.01 -18.87 13.48
C ALA A 308 18.96 -18.51 14.54
N ALA A 309 19.30 -17.66 15.51
CA ALA A 309 18.38 -17.20 16.55
C ALA A 309 17.28 -16.28 16.00
N ASP A 310 17.62 -15.32 15.13
CA ASP A 310 16.62 -14.49 14.44
C ASP A 310 15.75 -15.33 13.48
N LEU A 311 16.33 -16.32 12.79
CA LEU A 311 15.56 -17.22 11.90
C LEU A 311 14.59 -18.13 12.67
N ASP A 312 14.98 -18.73 13.81
CA ASP A 312 14.03 -19.51 14.61
C ASP A 312 12.97 -18.62 15.26
N ARG A 313 13.31 -17.37 15.64
CA ARG A 313 12.32 -16.36 16.06
C ARG A 313 11.30 -16.06 14.97
N LEU A 314 11.70 -15.92 13.70
CA LEU A 314 10.75 -15.79 12.59
C LEU A 314 9.85 -17.04 12.49
N ALA A 315 10.45 -18.24 12.56
CA ALA A 315 9.73 -19.51 12.51
C ALA A 315 8.79 -19.75 13.72
N GLN A 316 9.04 -19.12 14.87
CA GLN A 316 8.15 -19.10 16.04
C GLN A 316 6.99 -18.09 15.87
N ILE A 317 7.22 -16.97 15.19
CA ILE A 317 6.22 -15.91 14.97
C ILE A 317 5.24 -16.28 13.84
N PHE A 318 5.77 -16.64 12.67
CA PHE A 318 4.97 -16.91 11.46
C PHE A 318 4.66 -18.40 11.25
N GLY A 319 5.35 -19.29 11.98
CA GLY A 319 5.30 -20.73 11.74
C GLY A 319 6.30 -21.19 10.68
N ARG A 320 6.74 -22.45 10.78
CA ARG A 320 7.77 -23.03 9.89
C ARG A 320 7.30 -23.13 8.43
N ASP A 321 6.00 -23.36 8.22
CA ASP A 321 5.40 -23.50 6.89
C ASP A 321 5.20 -22.16 6.17
N SER A 322 5.38 -21.02 6.86
CA SER A 322 5.26 -19.66 6.31
C SER A 322 6.50 -18.80 6.54
N THR A 323 7.65 -19.43 6.87
CA THR A 323 8.95 -18.76 7.03
C THR A 323 9.95 -19.29 6.01
N TYR A 324 10.50 -18.40 5.19
CA TYR A 324 11.45 -18.73 4.12
C TYR A 324 12.79 -18.04 4.34
N VAL A 325 13.89 -18.74 4.02
CA VAL A 325 15.21 -18.12 3.91
C VAL A 325 15.33 -17.51 2.53
N GLU A 326 15.50 -16.19 2.49
CA GLU A 326 15.63 -15.40 1.27
C GLU A 326 17.09 -15.36 0.82
N ILE A 327 17.33 -15.64 -0.46
CA ILE A 327 18.62 -15.43 -1.13
C ILE A 327 18.44 -14.53 -2.36
N GLN A 328 19.45 -13.69 -2.60
CA GLN A 328 19.43 -12.63 -3.60
C GLN A 328 20.71 -12.65 -4.43
N ASN A 329 20.64 -12.28 -5.71
CA ASN A 329 21.82 -12.17 -6.58
C ASN A 329 21.72 -10.94 -7.49
N ALA A 330 22.19 -9.82 -6.95
CA ALA A 330 22.44 -8.58 -7.67
C ALA A 330 23.91 -8.49 -8.15
N GLY A 331 24.63 -9.62 -8.25
CA GLY A 331 26.03 -9.66 -8.66
C GLY A 331 27.04 -9.19 -7.60
N LEU A 332 26.61 -9.00 -6.35
CA LEU A 332 27.45 -8.48 -5.26
C LEU A 332 28.36 -9.57 -4.65
N ASP A 333 29.65 -9.26 -4.46
CA ASP A 333 30.61 -10.15 -3.78
C ASP A 333 30.11 -10.63 -2.40
N ILE A 334 29.39 -9.77 -1.67
CA ILE A 334 28.79 -10.14 -0.38
C ILE A 334 27.72 -11.22 -0.52
N GLN A 335 26.84 -11.13 -1.53
CA GLN A 335 25.79 -12.13 -1.79
C GLN A 335 26.41 -13.45 -2.24
N GLN A 336 27.40 -13.42 -3.14
CA GLN A 336 28.16 -14.61 -3.54
C GLN A 336 28.81 -15.31 -2.33
N ARG A 337 29.29 -14.54 -1.33
CA ARG A 337 29.87 -15.06 -0.09
C ARG A 337 28.84 -15.66 0.87
N ILE A 338 27.67 -15.03 1.07
CA ILE A 338 26.70 -15.47 2.09
C ILE A 338 25.62 -16.43 1.59
N ASN A 339 25.29 -16.46 0.29
CA ASN A 339 24.23 -17.33 -0.23
C ASN A 339 24.44 -18.83 0.10
N PRO A 340 25.66 -19.40 0.01
CA PRO A 340 25.93 -20.77 0.47
C PRO A 340 25.72 -20.96 1.98
N MET A 341 26.07 -19.95 2.80
CA MET A 341 25.89 -19.98 4.26
C MET A 341 24.42 -19.87 4.65
N LEU A 342 23.62 -19.11 3.90
CA LEU A 342 22.16 -19.02 4.05
C LEU A 342 21.48 -20.33 3.64
N ALA A 343 21.94 -20.98 2.56
CA ALA A 343 21.45 -22.30 2.17
C ALA A 343 21.77 -23.40 3.21
N GLU A 344 22.98 -23.41 3.77
CA GLU A 344 23.35 -24.32 4.86
C GLU A 344 22.52 -24.06 6.14
N LEU A 345 22.27 -22.79 6.48
CA LEU A 345 21.39 -22.41 7.58
C LEU A 345 19.95 -22.89 7.33
N ALA A 346 19.40 -22.69 6.11
CA ALA A 346 18.06 -23.13 5.74
C ALA A 346 17.90 -24.65 5.88
N ALA A 347 18.86 -25.42 5.36
CA ALA A 347 18.89 -26.88 5.50
C ALA A 347 18.98 -27.33 6.96
N THR A 348 19.83 -26.68 7.77
CA THR A 348 20.01 -26.98 9.20
C THR A 348 18.76 -26.66 10.01
N ALA A 349 18.13 -25.51 9.76
CA ALA A 349 16.87 -25.08 10.38
C ALA A 349 15.64 -25.85 9.86
N LYS A 350 15.80 -26.61 8.76
CA LYS A 350 14.72 -27.29 8.02
C LYS A 350 13.64 -26.31 7.57
N LEU A 351 14.07 -25.18 7.02
CA LEU A 351 13.21 -24.15 6.44
C LEU A 351 13.46 -24.05 4.93
N PRO A 352 12.41 -23.75 4.13
CA PRO A 352 12.53 -23.60 2.69
C PRO A 352 13.37 -22.38 2.28
N LEU A 353 14.18 -22.56 1.24
CA LEU A 353 14.95 -21.52 0.56
C LEU A 353 14.11 -20.88 -0.56
N VAL A 354 14.25 -19.57 -0.80
CA VAL A 354 13.57 -18.84 -1.88
C VAL A 354 14.48 -17.78 -2.51
N ALA A 355 14.44 -17.66 -3.84
CA ALA A 355 15.21 -16.69 -4.60
C ALA A 355 14.38 -15.42 -4.90
N THR A 356 14.95 -14.23 -4.70
CA THR A 356 14.32 -12.95 -5.06
C THR A 356 15.31 -12.01 -5.77
N GLY A 357 14.77 -11.04 -6.53
CA GLY A 357 15.55 -10.09 -7.35
C GLY A 357 15.75 -8.70 -6.72
N ASP A 358 15.15 -8.43 -5.56
CA ASP A 358 15.20 -7.12 -4.87
C ASP A 358 14.88 -5.94 -5.80
N VAL A 359 13.75 -6.02 -6.51
CA VAL A 359 13.56 -5.24 -7.75
C VAL A 359 13.18 -3.79 -7.45
N HIS A 360 14.05 -2.84 -7.85
CA HIS A 360 13.83 -1.41 -7.67
C HIS A 360 13.44 -0.67 -8.97
N TYR A 361 13.77 -1.21 -10.15
CA TYR A 361 13.42 -0.61 -11.45
C TYR A 361 12.97 -1.65 -12.49
N LEU A 362 12.33 -1.20 -13.59
CA LEU A 362 11.63 -2.11 -14.49
C LEU A 362 12.57 -2.81 -15.48
N MET A 363 13.40 -2.04 -16.20
CA MET A 363 14.35 -2.56 -17.17
C MET A 363 15.80 -2.30 -16.72
N HIS A 364 16.74 -3.15 -17.12
CA HIS A 364 18.18 -2.94 -16.87
C HIS A 364 18.68 -1.54 -17.30
N SER A 365 18.14 -1.01 -18.41
CA SER A 365 18.40 0.35 -18.91
C SER A 365 18.05 1.47 -17.92
N ASP A 366 17.16 1.20 -16.96
CA ASP A 366 16.60 2.19 -16.06
C ASP A 366 17.49 2.43 -14.83
N ALA A 367 18.53 1.62 -14.63
CA ALA A 367 19.47 1.74 -13.50
C ALA A 367 20.04 3.17 -13.35
N ARG A 368 20.27 3.88 -14.46
CA ARG A 368 20.73 5.29 -14.44
C ARG A 368 19.63 6.30 -14.09
N ALA A 369 18.36 5.98 -14.35
CA ALA A 369 17.24 6.78 -13.88
C ALA A 369 17.00 6.55 -12.37
N HIS A 370 17.28 5.34 -11.88
CA HIS A 370 17.32 5.02 -10.44
C HIS A 370 18.48 5.73 -9.72
N GLU A 371 19.71 5.70 -10.26
CA GLU A 371 20.86 6.49 -9.77
C GLU A 371 20.51 7.98 -9.61
N ALA A 372 19.72 8.54 -10.55
CA ALA A 372 19.23 9.91 -10.49
C ALA A 372 18.15 10.13 -9.39
N LEU A 373 17.35 9.12 -9.07
CA LEU A 373 16.34 9.17 -8.00
C LEU A 373 16.99 9.14 -6.61
N LEU A 374 18.01 8.29 -6.41
CA LEU A 374 18.79 8.23 -5.16
C LEU A 374 19.59 9.53 -4.91
N CYS A 375 20.04 10.21 -5.97
CA CYS A 375 20.57 11.59 -5.86
C CYS A 375 19.52 12.58 -5.33
N ILE A 376 18.26 12.48 -5.78
CA ILE A 376 17.16 13.36 -5.31
C ILE A 376 16.80 13.04 -3.86
N GLN A 377 16.87 11.77 -3.44
CA GLN A 377 16.64 11.33 -2.06
C GLN A 377 17.70 11.85 -1.09
N SER A 378 18.98 11.72 -1.45
CA SER A 378 20.13 12.16 -0.65
C SER A 378 20.32 13.68 -0.67
N GLY A 379 19.79 14.37 -1.69
CA GLY A 379 20.00 15.80 -1.92
C GLY A 379 21.35 16.12 -2.57
N ASP A 380 21.95 15.13 -3.23
CA ASP A 380 23.25 15.20 -3.92
C ASP A 380 23.06 15.37 -5.45
N SER A 381 24.10 15.09 -6.24
CA SER A 381 24.11 15.25 -7.68
C SER A 381 24.92 14.16 -8.37
N LEU A 382 24.44 13.68 -9.52
CA LEU A 382 25.14 12.82 -10.50
C LEU A 382 26.51 13.36 -11.01
N LYS A 383 26.93 14.54 -10.54
CA LYS A 383 28.26 15.13 -10.79
C LYS A 383 29.27 14.88 -9.68
N ASN A 384 28.81 14.52 -8.48
CA ASN A 384 29.65 14.00 -7.42
C ASN A 384 29.98 12.54 -7.78
N PRO A 385 31.27 12.13 -7.89
CA PRO A 385 31.60 10.72 -8.11
C PRO A 385 31.22 9.85 -6.90
N ASP A 386 31.23 10.43 -5.70
CA ASP A 386 31.04 9.76 -4.41
C ASP A 386 29.57 9.84 -3.92
N HIS A 387 28.61 10.08 -4.81
CA HIS A 387 27.19 10.13 -4.45
C HIS A 387 26.66 8.73 -4.12
N TRP A 388 25.70 8.66 -3.20
CA TRP A 388 25.10 7.37 -2.83
C TRP A 388 24.23 6.81 -3.96
N LYS A 389 24.48 5.54 -4.26
CA LYS A 389 23.83 4.71 -5.28
C LYS A 389 23.99 3.23 -4.92
N PHE A 390 23.44 2.34 -5.73
CA PHE A 390 23.69 0.90 -5.61
C PHE A 390 24.98 0.53 -6.35
N ASP A 391 25.71 -0.48 -5.85
CA ASP A 391 27.02 -0.89 -6.40
C ASP A 391 26.90 -1.60 -7.77
N THR A 392 25.72 -2.12 -8.12
CA THR A 392 25.43 -2.79 -9.39
C THR A 392 24.12 -2.34 -10.02
N ASP A 393 23.95 -2.66 -11.30
CA ASP A 393 22.79 -2.35 -12.14
C ASP A 393 21.77 -3.52 -12.23
N GLN A 394 21.85 -4.47 -11.29
CA GLN A 394 21.15 -5.76 -11.37
C GLN A 394 19.77 -5.81 -10.69
N PHE A 395 19.31 -4.70 -10.11
CA PHE A 395 18.07 -4.60 -9.33
C PHE A 395 16.85 -4.29 -10.22
N TYR A 396 16.80 -4.88 -11.42
CA TYR A 396 15.71 -4.73 -12.38
C TYR A 396 14.76 -5.93 -12.38
N PHE A 397 13.59 -5.80 -13.02
CA PHE A 397 12.61 -6.89 -13.16
C PHE A 397 13.08 -7.96 -14.15
N LYS A 398 14.08 -8.74 -13.71
CA LYS A 398 14.72 -9.84 -14.43
C LYS A 398 13.72 -10.86 -14.97
N THR A 399 14.02 -11.41 -16.13
CA THR A 399 13.24 -12.49 -16.76
C THR A 399 13.37 -13.80 -15.98
N PRO A 400 12.42 -14.75 -16.15
CA PRO A 400 12.53 -16.09 -15.55
C PRO A 400 13.82 -16.83 -15.94
N ALA A 401 14.36 -16.56 -17.14
CA ALA A 401 15.60 -17.17 -17.63
C ALA A 401 16.86 -16.57 -16.97
N GLU A 402 16.88 -15.25 -16.75
CA GLU A 402 17.96 -14.58 -16.00
C GLU A 402 17.97 -15.04 -14.54
N MET A 403 16.80 -15.08 -13.88
CA MET A 403 16.69 -15.59 -12.50
C MET A 403 17.06 -17.08 -12.39
N ALA A 404 16.76 -17.90 -13.40
CA ALA A 404 17.21 -19.30 -13.42
C ALA A 404 18.73 -19.44 -13.62
N ALA A 405 19.38 -18.48 -14.28
CA ALA A 405 20.84 -18.47 -14.45
C ALA A 405 21.56 -17.93 -13.20
N ASP A 406 21.03 -16.87 -12.58
CA ASP A 406 21.55 -16.26 -11.35
C ASP A 406 21.56 -17.23 -10.15
N PHE A 407 20.69 -18.25 -10.18
CA PHE A 407 20.49 -19.24 -9.11
C PHE A 407 20.60 -20.68 -9.65
N ALA A 408 21.49 -20.93 -10.61
CA ALA A 408 21.69 -22.25 -11.22
C ALA A 408 22.06 -23.35 -10.20
N ASP A 409 22.71 -23.00 -9.10
CA ASP A 409 23.04 -23.90 -7.98
C ASP A 409 21.88 -24.12 -6.99
N TYR A 410 20.80 -23.33 -7.09
CA TYR A 410 19.63 -23.34 -6.18
C TYR A 410 18.28 -23.35 -6.95
N PRO A 411 18.07 -24.28 -7.91
CA PRO A 411 16.88 -24.27 -8.77
C PRO A 411 15.56 -24.44 -7.98
N GLU A 412 15.60 -25.08 -6.82
CA GLU A 412 14.45 -25.21 -5.92
C GLU A 412 14.05 -23.87 -5.27
N ALA A 413 14.99 -22.94 -5.08
CA ALA A 413 14.72 -21.61 -4.55
C ALA A 413 14.03 -20.70 -5.58
N VAL A 414 14.35 -20.87 -6.87
CA VAL A 414 13.65 -20.23 -7.99
C VAL A 414 12.22 -20.78 -8.10
N ALA A 415 12.08 -22.10 -8.18
CA ALA A 415 10.78 -22.78 -8.27
C ALA A 415 9.88 -22.52 -7.04
N ARG A 416 10.47 -22.24 -5.86
CA ARG A 416 9.73 -21.93 -4.64
C ARG A 416 8.84 -20.71 -4.76
N THR A 417 9.21 -19.74 -5.60
CA THR A 417 8.42 -18.52 -5.79
C THR A 417 6.99 -18.81 -6.25
N LEU A 418 6.79 -19.86 -7.06
CA LEU A 418 5.47 -20.29 -7.53
C LEU A 418 4.60 -20.90 -6.41
N GLU A 419 5.18 -21.61 -5.43
CA GLU A 419 4.44 -22.15 -4.28
C GLU A 419 3.83 -21.03 -3.44
N ILE A 420 4.65 -20.02 -3.13
CA ILE A 420 4.24 -18.82 -2.38
C ILE A 420 3.20 -18.02 -3.20
N ALA A 421 3.44 -17.81 -4.49
CA ALA A 421 2.51 -17.12 -5.38
C ALA A 421 1.16 -17.85 -5.51
N GLN A 422 1.14 -19.19 -5.49
CA GLN A 422 -0.09 -19.98 -5.48
C GLN A 422 -0.85 -19.84 -4.16
N ARG A 423 -0.15 -19.86 -3.01
CA ARG A 423 -0.73 -19.73 -1.65
C ARG A 423 -1.28 -18.35 -1.34
N CYS A 424 -0.61 -17.27 -1.77
CA CYS A 424 -1.04 -15.91 -1.51
C CYS A 424 -2.32 -15.55 -2.27
N ASN A 425 -3.47 -15.52 -1.57
CA ASN A 425 -4.79 -15.28 -2.14
C ASN A 425 -5.53 -14.19 -1.34
N VAL A 426 -5.36 -12.93 -1.76
CA VAL A 426 -6.12 -11.78 -1.24
C VAL A 426 -7.17 -11.36 -2.26
N GLU A 427 -8.44 -11.26 -1.85
CA GLU A 427 -9.53 -10.73 -2.66
C GLU A 427 -9.93 -9.32 -2.17
N LEU A 428 -9.93 -8.32 -3.05
CA LEU A 428 -10.41 -6.98 -2.74
C LEU A 428 -11.78 -6.71 -3.36
N ALA A 429 -12.78 -6.48 -2.51
CA ALA A 429 -14.13 -6.08 -2.90
C ALA A 429 -14.17 -4.61 -3.38
N LEU A 430 -13.71 -4.37 -4.61
CA LEU A 430 -13.66 -3.03 -5.20
C LEU A 430 -15.03 -2.63 -5.79
N GLY A 431 -15.46 -1.41 -5.48
CA GLY A 431 -16.72 -0.83 -5.98
C GLY A 431 -17.92 -0.98 -5.02
N GLU A 432 -17.78 -1.75 -3.94
CA GLU A 432 -18.75 -1.75 -2.84
C GLU A 432 -18.63 -0.47 -2.01
N ILE A 433 -19.77 0.11 -1.60
CA ILE A 433 -19.80 1.37 -0.86
C ILE A 433 -20.02 1.09 0.63
N LEU A 434 -18.93 1.19 1.41
CA LEU A 434 -18.95 1.01 2.86
C LEU A 434 -19.37 2.32 3.57
N LEU A 435 -20.68 2.53 3.70
CA LEU A 435 -21.23 3.70 4.41
C LEU A 435 -21.25 3.48 5.93
N PRO A 436 -20.90 4.50 6.75
CA PRO A 436 -21.24 4.53 8.16
C PRO A 436 -22.77 4.57 8.33
N LYS A 437 -23.28 3.99 9.42
CA LYS A 437 -24.67 4.22 9.85
C LYS A 437 -24.78 5.56 10.58
N PHE A 438 -25.82 6.32 10.30
CA PHE A 438 -26.07 7.58 11.00
C PHE A 438 -26.64 7.32 12.41
N PRO A 439 -26.13 7.96 13.48
CA PRO A 439 -26.57 7.69 14.84
C PRO A 439 -27.93 8.35 15.13
N LEU A 440 -29.00 7.55 15.14
CA LEU A 440 -30.36 8.00 15.48
C LEU A 440 -30.80 7.59 16.89
N PRO A 441 -31.53 8.47 17.61
CA PRO A 441 -32.20 8.09 18.85
C PRO A 441 -33.15 6.91 18.67
N ASP A 442 -33.33 6.13 19.72
CA ASP A 442 -34.33 5.06 19.88
C ASP A 442 -34.33 3.98 18.78
N GLY A 443 -33.27 3.88 17.97
CA GLY A 443 -33.17 2.94 16.86
C GLY A 443 -34.11 3.27 15.68
N ARG A 444 -34.50 4.54 15.51
CA ARG A 444 -35.29 5.01 14.36
C ARG A 444 -34.65 4.64 13.02
N ASP A 445 -35.48 4.44 12.00
CA ASP A 445 -35.04 4.19 10.63
C ASP A 445 -34.45 5.44 9.96
N ALA A 446 -33.35 5.26 9.22
CA ALA A 446 -32.61 6.34 8.58
C ALA A 446 -33.37 6.97 7.41
N PHE A 447 -34.22 6.21 6.70
CA PHE A 447 -35.08 6.79 5.67
C PHE A 447 -36.22 7.59 6.30
N ASP A 448 -36.91 7.05 7.30
CA ASP A 448 -38.06 7.74 7.89
C ASP A 448 -37.65 9.09 8.53
N TYR A 449 -36.46 9.18 9.12
CA TYR A 449 -35.90 10.45 9.59
C TYR A 449 -35.47 11.40 8.46
N LEU A 450 -34.95 10.87 7.34
CA LEU A 450 -34.66 11.64 6.13
C LEU A 450 -35.94 12.25 5.51
N VAL A 451 -37.07 11.53 5.54
CA VAL A 451 -38.39 12.09 5.17
C VAL A 451 -38.76 13.23 6.12
N GLU A 452 -38.71 12.99 7.44
CA GLU A 452 -39.06 14.01 8.46
C GLU A 452 -38.25 15.32 8.29
N LEU A 453 -36.97 15.23 7.93
CA LEU A 453 -36.11 16.38 7.66
C LEU A 453 -36.40 17.05 6.31
N THR A 454 -36.62 16.28 5.25
CA THR A 454 -36.83 16.84 3.90
C THR A 454 -38.19 17.50 3.73
N GLU A 455 -39.24 17.00 4.37
CA GLU A 455 -40.56 17.65 4.38
C GLU A 455 -40.53 19.01 5.11
N LYS A 456 -39.87 19.08 6.27
CA LYS A 456 -39.60 20.35 6.98
C LYS A 456 -38.72 21.28 6.14
N GLY A 457 -37.73 20.72 5.46
CA GLY A 457 -36.86 21.45 4.53
C GLY A 457 -37.63 22.08 3.36
N LEU A 458 -38.57 21.34 2.78
CA LEU A 458 -39.44 21.83 1.71
C LEU A 458 -40.32 23.00 2.20
N GLN A 459 -40.94 22.87 3.38
CA GLN A 459 -41.73 23.93 4.01
C GLN A 459 -40.90 25.16 4.39
N LYS A 460 -39.61 24.99 4.70
CA LYS A 460 -38.67 26.09 4.97
C LYS A 460 -38.22 26.81 3.69
N ARG A 461 -38.13 26.08 2.57
CA ARG A 461 -37.56 26.56 1.29
C ARG A 461 -38.61 27.08 0.31
N TYR A 462 -39.88 26.72 0.48
CA TYR A 462 -41.00 27.17 -0.36
C TYR A 462 -42.23 27.45 0.51
N ASP A 463 -42.83 28.64 0.38
CA ASP A 463 -44.04 29.01 1.12
C ASP A 463 -45.21 28.04 0.86
N HIS A 464 -45.30 27.51 -0.37
CA HIS A 464 -46.33 26.58 -0.82
C HIS A 464 -45.70 25.41 -1.60
N ALA A 465 -45.81 24.20 -1.07
CA ALA A 465 -45.33 22.98 -1.74
C ALA A 465 -46.32 22.52 -2.83
N THR A 466 -46.04 22.86 -4.08
CA THR A 466 -46.89 22.49 -5.23
C THR A 466 -46.89 20.96 -5.50
N PRO A 467 -47.88 20.41 -6.23
CA PRO A 467 -47.93 18.98 -6.53
C PRO A 467 -46.66 18.46 -7.21
N GLU A 468 -46.07 19.25 -8.11
CA GLU A 468 -44.85 18.91 -8.86
C GLU A 468 -43.64 18.79 -7.93
N LEU A 469 -43.51 19.69 -6.93
CA LEU A 469 -42.47 19.62 -5.90
C LEU A 469 -42.68 18.37 -5.01
N GLN A 470 -43.92 18.07 -4.63
CA GLN A 470 -44.24 16.89 -3.82
C GLN A 470 -43.99 15.57 -4.58
N GLU A 471 -44.32 15.50 -5.87
CA GLU A 471 -44.00 14.36 -6.73
C GLU A 471 -42.49 14.20 -6.92
N ARG A 472 -41.78 15.30 -7.20
CA ARG A 472 -40.32 15.30 -7.35
C ARG A 472 -39.60 14.85 -6.08
N LEU A 473 -40.03 15.34 -4.91
CA LEU A 473 -39.46 14.95 -3.62
C LEU A 473 -39.72 13.46 -3.31
N ARG A 474 -40.95 12.97 -3.53
CA ARG A 474 -41.30 11.55 -3.36
C ARG A 474 -40.51 10.64 -4.31
N PHE A 475 -40.27 11.06 -5.55
CA PHE A 475 -39.43 10.34 -6.51
C PHE A 475 -37.98 10.22 -6.02
N GLU A 476 -37.35 11.33 -5.63
CA GLU A 476 -35.96 11.30 -5.14
C GLU A 476 -35.82 10.48 -3.86
N LEU A 477 -36.69 10.69 -2.88
CA LEU A 477 -36.70 9.92 -1.64
C LEU A 477 -36.83 8.41 -1.92
N LYS A 478 -37.76 8.01 -2.79
CA LYS A 478 -37.91 6.61 -3.20
C LYS A 478 -36.60 6.06 -3.76
N THR A 479 -35.96 6.75 -4.70
CA THR A 479 -34.69 6.31 -5.29
C THR A 479 -33.57 6.24 -4.25
N ILE A 480 -33.49 7.18 -3.31
CA ILE A 480 -32.50 7.15 -2.21
C ILE A 480 -32.71 5.92 -1.31
N LYS A 481 -33.96 5.53 -1.03
CA LYS A 481 -34.27 4.30 -0.28
C LYS A 481 -33.89 3.04 -1.05
N GLU A 482 -34.25 2.97 -2.33
CA GLU A 482 -33.95 1.83 -3.22
C GLU A 482 -32.44 1.64 -3.46
N MET A 483 -31.65 2.70 -3.41
CA MET A 483 -30.18 2.66 -3.51
C MET A 483 -29.45 2.56 -2.16
N GLY A 484 -30.16 2.59 -1.03
CA GLY A 484 -29.57 2.50 0.31
C GLY A 484 -28.77 3.73 0.76
N PHE A 485 -29.02 4.92 0.19
CA PHE A 485 -28.23 6.13 0.47
C PHE A 485 -28.77 7.01 1.62
N SER A 486 -29.77 6.55 2.38
CA SER A 486 -30.38 7.34 3.46
C SER A 486 -29.35 7.87 4.47
N ASP A 487 -28.50 7.01 5.01
CA ASP A 487 -27.43 7.38 5.95
C ASP A 487 -26.43 8.37 5.34
N TYR A 488 -26.10 8.23 4.05
CA TYR A 488 -25.22 9.18 3.35
C TYR A 488 -25.82 10.59 3.32
N PHE A 489 -27.11 10.72 3.00
CA PHE A 489 -27.78 12.03 3.03
C PHE A 489 -27.86 12.62 4.44
N LEU A 490 -28.08 11.81 5.47
CA LEU A 490 -28.05 12.27 6.87
C LEU A 490 -26.66 12.71 7.34
N ILE A 491 -25.61 11.96 6.99
CA ILE A 491 -24.21 12.32 7.30
C ILE A 491 -23.84 13.66 6.64
N VAL A 492 -24.19 13.84 5.35
CA VAL A 492 -23.89 15.07 4.62
C VAL A 492 -24.71 16.26 5.15
N TRP A 493 -25.99 16.03 5.50
CA TRP A 493 -26.83 17.02 6.15
C TRP A 493 -26.24 17.50 7.48
N ASP A 494 -25.87 16.61 8.40
CA ASP A 494 -25.44 17.04 9.74
C ASP A 494 -24.12 17.82 9.70
N PHE A 495 -23.11 17.41 8.91
CA PHE A 495 -21.87 18.19 8.86
C PHE A 495 -22.06 19.56 8.19
N VAL A 496 -22.95 19.70 7.20
CA VAL A 496 -23.29 21.00 6.61
C VAL A 496 -24.10 21.86 7.59
N ALA A 497 -25.07 21.27 8.29
CA ALA A 497 -25.84 21.94 9.33
C ALA A 497 -24.96 22.35 10.52
N PHE A 498 -23.98 21.53 10.91
CA PHE A 498 -22.96 21.87 11.91
C PHE A 498 -22.12 23.05 11.44
N ALA A 499 -21.61 23.03 10.20
CA ALA A 499 -20.82 24.13 9.65
C ALA A 499 -21.62 25.45 9.65
N LYS A 500 -22.85 25.44 9.09
CA LYS A 500 -23.75 26.60 9.07
C LYS A 500 -24.07 27.11 10.48
N ARG A 501 -24.35 26.22 11.46
CA ARG A 501 -24.59 26.58 12.88
C ARG A 501 -23.38 27.23 13.57
N ASN A 502 -22.15 26.83 13.22
CA ASN A 502 -20.91 27.33 13.83
C ASN A 502 -20.25 28.49 13.05
N GLY A 503 -20.96 29.09 12.08
CA GLY A 503 -20.43 30.21 11.28
C GLY A 503 -19.34 29.82 10.27
N ILE A 504 -19.15 28.52 10.02
CA ILE A 504 -18.23 28.01 9.00
C ILE A 504 -18.94 28.10 7.65
N GLN A 505 -18.42 28.95 6.76
CA GLN A 505 -18.99 29.13 5.42
C GLN A 505 -18.85 27.85 4.58
N VAL A 506 -19.95 27.43 3.96
CA VAL A 506 -19.99 26.38 2.95
C VAL A 506 -20.37 26.96 1.60
N GLY A 507 -19.90 26.35 0.51
CA GLY A 507 -20.33 26.72 -0.85
C GLY A 507 -21.77 26.23 -1.14
N PRO A 508 -22.48 26.84 -2.10
CA PRO A 508 -23.92 26.64 -2.33
C PRO A 508 -24.29 25.30 -2.99
N GLY A 509 -23.43 24.28 -2.92
CA GLY A 509 -23.48 23.08 -3.75
C GLY A 509 -22.53 23.13 -4.95
N ARG A 510 -22.21 21.96 -5.50
CA ARG A 510 -21.45 21.78 -6.75
C ARG A 510 -21.60 20.35 -7.28
N GLY A 511 -21.33 20.14 -8.56
CA GLY A 511 -21.53 18.84 -9.22
C GLY A 511 -23.00 18.48 -9.38
N SER A 512 -23.29 17.19 -9.62
CA SER A 512 -24.66 16.68 -9.82
C SER A 512 -25.58 16.82 -8.59
N ALA A 513 -25.02 17.04 -7.39
CA ALA A 513 -25.80 17.19 -6.16
C ALA A 513 -26.75 18.41 -6.19
N ALA A 514 -26.39 19.48 -6.91
CA ALA A 514 -27.25 20.65 -7.13
C ALA A 514 -28.44 20.36 -8.08
N GLY A 515 -28.57 19.13 -8.58
CA GLY A 515 -29.76 18.67 -9.28
C GLY A 515 -30.83 18.03 -8.38
N SER A 516 -30.59 17.89 -7.07
CA SER A 516 -31.46 17.15 -6.13
C SER A 516 -32.29 18.10 -5.25
N LEU A 517 -33.62 17.95 -5.31
CA LEU A 517 -34.55 18.65 -4.42
C LEU A 517 -34.36 18.20 -2.95
N VAL A 518 -34.04 16.92 -2.71
CA VAL A 518 -33.68 16.42 -1.37
C VAL A 518 -32.47 17.18 -0.80
N ALA A 519 -31.40 17.36 -1.59
CA ALA A 519 -30.21 18.09 -1.14
C ALA A 519 -30.50 19.57 -0.85
N TYR A 520 -31.35 20.22 -1.67
CA TYR A 520 -31.78 21.61 -1.46
C TYR A 520 -32.65 21.78 -0.21
N CYS A 521 -33.63 20.88 0.01
CA CYS A 521 -34.46 20.86 1.22
C CYS A 521 -33.64 20.65 2.50
N LEU A 522 -32.62 19.80 2.46
CA LEU A 522 -31.67 19.58 3.56
C LEU A 522 -30.64 20.73 3.72
N GLU A 523 -30.68 21.76 2.88
CA GLU A 523 -29.71 22.86 2.88
C GLU A 523 -28.25 22.41 2.62
N ILE A 524 -28.08 21.22 2.03
CA ILE A 524 -26.81 20.68 1.51
C ILE A 524 -26.39 21.47 0.26
N THR A 525 -27.37 21.89 -0.54
CA THR A 525 -27.22 22.90 -1.59
C THR A 525 -28.08 24.13 -1.28
N ASP A 526 -27.73 25.25 -1.90
CA ASP A 526 -28.49 26.50 -1.87
C ASP A 526 -28.83 26.97 -3.30
N ILE A 527 -28.82 26.00 -4.23
CA ILE A 527 -29.23 26.00 -5.64
C ILE A 527 -29.99 24.69 -5.87
#